data_AF-A0A359MYP3-F1
#
_entry.id   AF-A0A359MYP3-F1
#
_cell.length_a   1.000
_cell.length_b   1.000
_cell.length_c   1.000
_cell.angle_alpha   90.00
_cell.angle_beta   90.00
_cell.angle_gamma   90.00
#
_symmetry.space_group_name_H-M   'P 1'
#
loop_
_entity.id
_entity.type
_entity.pdbx_description
1 polymer ?
#
loop_
_entity_poly.entity_id
_entity_poly.type
_entity_poly.pdbx_seq_one_letter_code
_entity_poly.pdbx_strand_id
1 'polypeptide(L)' 'MIDFVLKKFKEDQNLRLNYAEKYQFIMIDEYQDTNNAQNEIIDLILSESDDKNVMVVGDDDQSIYRFQ' A
#
# COMPACT_ATOMS: atom_id res chain seq x y z
N MET A 1 -2.66 -14.62 0.30
CA MET A 1 -1.85 -14.33 -0.92
C MET A 1 -1.09 -13.02 -0.74
N ILE A 2 -1.79 -11.93 -0.39
CA ILE A 2 -1.17 -10.65 -0.01
C ILE A 2 -0.23 -10.78 1.19
N ASP A 3 -0.52 -11.63 2.18
CA ASP A 3 0.36 -11.80 3.35
C ASP A 3 1.76 -12.30 3.02
N PHE A 4 1.90 -13.10 1.95
CA PHE A 4 3.21 -13.52 1.45
C PHE A 4 3.99 -12.33 0.89
N VAL A 5 3.31 -11.45 0.15
CA VAL A 5 3.89 -10.21 -0.38
C VAL A 5 4.31 -9.32 0.78
N LEU A 6 3.41 -9.08 1.74
CA LEU A 6 3.70 -8.28 2.93
C LEU A 6 4.91 -8.83 3.69
N LYS A 7 4.99 -10.15 3.91
CA LYS A 7 6.16 -10.78 4.54
C LYS A 7 7.44 -10.48 3.77
N LYS A 8 7.42 -10.60 2.44
CA LYS A 8 8.59 -10.29 1.60
C LYS A 8 8.99 -8.82 1.65
N PHE A 9 8.02 -7.92 1.63
CA PHE A 9 8.28 -6.48 1.79
C PHE A 9 8.87 -6.14 3.16
N LYS A 10 8.48 -6.84 4.24
CA LYS A 10 9.10 -6.67 5.57
C LYS A 10 10.55 -7.14 5.62
N GLU A 11 10.87 -8.25 4.96
CA GLU A 11 12.18 -8.91 5.04
C GLU A 11 13.22 -8.33 4.06
N ASP A 12 12.81 -7.78 2.92
CA ASP A 12 13.70 -7.39 1.83
C ASP A 12 13.64 -5.88 1.55
N GLN A 13 14.65 -5.14 2.02
CA GLN A 13 14.76 -3.70 1.75
C GLN A 13 15.05 -3.38 0.28
N ASN A 14 15.85 -4.19 -0.41
CA ASN A 14 16.14 -3.94 -1.82
C ASN A 14 14.87 -4.06 -2.66
N LEU A 15 14.00 -5.01 -2.32
CA LEU A 15 12.68 -5.10 -2.94
C LEU A 15 11.88 -3.82 -2.74
N ARG A 16 11.84 -3.27 -1.52
CA ARG A 16 11.13 -2.00 -1.26
C ARG A 16 11.74 -0.84 -2.02
N LEU A 17 13.06 -0.69 -2.03
CA LEU A 17 13.77 0.37 -2.76
C LEU A 17 13.50 0.31 -4.27
N ASN A 18 13.54 -0.89 -4.87
CA ASN A 18 13.20 -1.07 -6.29
C ASN A 18 11.75 -0.65 -6.59
N TYR A 19 10.82 -0.95 -5.69
CA TYR A 19 9.41 -0.57 -5.87
C TYR A 19 9.19 0.92 -5.62
N ALA A 20 9.87 1.50 -4.62
CA ALA A 20 9.85 2.94 -4.37
C ALA A 20 10.36 3.69 -5.61
N GLU A 21 11.54 3.34 -6.13
CA GLU A 21 12.11 3.94 -7.35
C GLU A 21 11.19 3.80 -8.56
N LYS A 22 10.54 2.65 -8.72
CA LYS A 22 9.62 2.40 -9.82
C LYS A 22 8.28 3.15 -9.69
N TYR A 23 7.75 3.26 -8.48
CA TYR A 23 6.43 3.82 -8.20
C TYR A 23 6.57 5.10 -7.37
N GLN A 24 7.08 6.15 -8.03
CA GLN A 24 7.25 7.48 -7.43
C GLN A 24 5.95 8.18 -7.06
N PHE A 25 4.83 7.74 -7.65
CA PHE A 25 3.47 8.21 -7.37
C PHE A 25 2.55 6.99 -7.32
N ILE A 26 1.78 6.85 -6.24
CA ILE A 26 0.86 5.73 -6.04
C ILE A 26 -0.57 6.28 -6.00
N MET A 27 -1.43 5.74 -6.85
CA MET A 27 -2.87 6.00 -6.79
C MET A 27 -3.58 4.73 -6.32
N ILE A 28 -4.39 4.83 -5.28
CA ILE A 28 -5.22 3.74 -4.77
C ILE A 28 -6.67 4.10 -5.02
N ASP A 29 -7.36 3.28 -5.77
CA ASP A 29 -8.80 3.39 -6.01
C ASP A 29 -9.57 2.47 -5.06
N GLU A 30 -10.85 2.77 -4.82
CA GLU A 30 -11.72 2.03 -3.88
C GLU A 30 -11.07 1.80 -2.51
N TYR A 31 -10.45 2.85 -1.95
CA TYR A 31 -9.66 2.75 -0.71
C TYR A 31 -10.47 2.22 0.49
N GLN A 32 -11.78 2.45 0.52
CA GLN A 32 -12.67 1.96 1.57
C GLN A 32 -12.74 0.42 1.65
N ASP A 33 -12.40 -0.28 0.57
CA ASP A 33 -12.38 -1.75 0.50
C ASP A 33 -11.00 -2.34 0.80
N THR A 34 -10.01 -1.50 1.14
CA THR A 34 -8.66 -1.96 1.49
C THR A 34 -8.58 -2.53 2.91
N ASN A 35 -7.66 -3.47 3.12
CA ASN A 35 -7.37 -4.05 4.43
C ASN A 35 -5.99 -3.64 4.97
N ASN A 36 -5.75 -3.94 6.25
CA ASN A 36 -4.51 -3.57 6.95
C ASN A 36 -3.24 -4.10 6.24
N ALA A 37 -3.29 -5.31 5.68
CA ALA A 37 -2.12 -5.89 5.03
C ALA A 37 -1.77 -5.16 3.72
N GLN A 38 -2.78 -4.69 2.98
CA GLN A 38 -2.58 -3.86 1.78
C GLN A 38 -2.02 -2.50 2.15
N ASN A 39 -2.59 -1.84 3.17
CA ASN A 39 -2.11 -0.54 3.65
C ASN A 39 -0.66 -0.62 4.12
N GLU A 40 -0.29 -1.68 4.85
CA GLU A 40 1.08 -1.86 5.31
C GLU A 40 2.08 -2.06 4.16
N ILE A 41 1.69 -2.70 3.04
CA ILE A 41 2.55 -2.79 1.85
C ILE A 41 2.81 -1.40 1.27
N ILE A 42 1.78 -0.57 1.14
CA ILE A 42 1.91 0.78 0.61
C ILE A 42 2.79 1.63 1.52
N ASP A 43 2.58 1.56 2.84
CA ASP A 43 3.39 2.28 3.82
C ASP A 43 4.86 1.87 3.73
N LEU A 44 5.15 0.58 3.58
CA LEU A 44 6.51 0.07 3.42
C LEU A 44 7.17 0.61 2.14
N ILE A 45 6.46 0.72 1.03
CA ILE A 45 7.00 1.30 -0.21
C ILE A 45 7.28 2.79 -0.02
N LEU A 46 6.29 3.54 0.48
CA LEU A 46 6.39 4.99 0.69
C LEU A 46 7.43 5.35 1.76
N SER A 47 7.77 4.43 2.66
CA SER A 47 8.81 4.66 3.68
C SER A 47 10.22 4.76 3.11
N GLU A 48 10.46 4.21 1.91
CA GLU A 48 11.76 4.29 1.23
C GLU A 48 11.84 5.45 0.21
N SER A 49 10.73 6.14 -0.05
CA SER A 49 10.69 7.34 -0.90
C SER A 49 10.84 8.61 -0.05
N ASP A 50 11.68 9.55 -0.49
CA ASP A 50 11.79 10.86 0.15
C ASP A 50 10.47 11.66 0.06
N ASP A 51 9.80 11.54 -1.10
CA ASP A 51 8.49 12.13 -1.34
C ASP A 51 7.40 11.06 -1.24
N LYS A 52 6.52 11.17 -0.25
CA LYS A 52 5.42 10.23 0.01
C LYS A 52 4.20 10.54 -0.85
N ASN A 53 4.36 10.45 -2.16
CA ASN A 53 3.31 10.83 -3.11
C ASN A 53 2.27 9.72 -3.28
N VAL A 54 1.25 9.75 -2.42
CA VAL A 54 0.09 8.86 -2.51
C VAL A 54 -1.20 9.66 -2.69
N MET A 55 -2.04 9.21 -3.60
CA MET A 55 -3.39 9.70 -3.80
C MET A 55 -4.36 8.53 -3.60
N VAL A 56 -5.31 8.69 -2.70
CA VAL A 56 -6.36 7.68 -2.45
C VAL A 56 -7.71 8.22 -2.91
N VAL A 57 -8.48 7.36 -3.55
CA VAL A 57 -9.86 7.63 -3.98
C VAL A 57 -10.73 6.55 -3.33
N GLY A 58 -11.87 6.97 -2.78
CA GLY A 58 -12.81 6.07 -2.14
C GLY A 58 -14.11 6.77 -1.75
N ASP A 59 -15.10 5.97 -1.41
CA ASP A 59 -16.44 6.42 -0.98
C ASP A 59 -16.80 5.81 0.38
N ASP A 60 -16.88 6.66 1.40
CA ASP A 60 -17.19 6.25 2.78
C ASP A 60 -18.60 5.63 2.89
N ASP A 61 -19.56 6.04 2.06
CA ASP A 61 -20.95 5.55 2.08
C ASP A 61 -21.08 4.13 1.49
N GLN A 62 -20.02 3.62 0.84
CA GLN A 62 -19.95 2.29 0.25
C GLN A 62 -19.04 1.32 1.00
N SER A 63 -18.63 1.65 2.23
CA SER A 63 -17.77 0.80 3.07
C SER A 63 -18.49 -0.46 3.57
N ILE A 64 -18.79 -1.42 2.68
CA ILE A 64 -19.53 -2.66 2.98
C ILE A 64 -18.66 -3.74 3.66
N TYR A 65 -17.34 -3.57 3.70
CA TYR A 65 -16.37 -4.51 4.28
C TYR A 65 -15.80 -4.12 5.65
N ARG A 66 -16.43 -3.19 6.39
CA ARG A 66 -15.99 -2.73 7.72
C ARG A 66 -15.74 -3.82 8.79
N PHE A 67 -16.09 -5.08 8.53
CA PHE A 67 -15.97 -6.21 9.45
C PHE A 67 -14.79 -7.16 9.16
N GLN A 68 -13.94 -6.84 8.17
CA GLN A 68 -12.77 -7.66 7.80
C GLN A 68 -11.48 -7.22 8.52
#